data_AF-A0A8S3FI14-F1
#
_entry.id   AF-A0A8S3FI14-F1
#
_cell.length_a   1.000
_cell.length_b   1.000
_cell.length_c   1.000
_cell.angle_alpha   90.00
_cell.angle_beta   90.00
_cell.angle_gamma   90.00
#
_symmetry.space_group_name_H-M   'P 1'
#
loop_
_entity.id
_entity.type
_entity.pdbx_description
1 polymer ?
#
loop_
_entity_poly.entity_id
_entity_poly.type
_entity_poly.pdbx_seq_one_letter_code
_entity_poly.pdbx_strand_id
1 'polypeptide(L)'
;TTTTAIVVTPSTATCSSTVATSCTTTTSIVSTCQSYEVSWNGHCYYLDGSSGSCATGYSLATNAILTCISTLFAGRTYATTISGNCCVWTADTYECYGLASNCNSAGPFTSGPTLGGAGCNNAQNHNAGQLTFCGSN
;
A
#
# COMPACT_ATOMS: atom_id res chain seq x y z
N THR A 1 -9.20 28.58 -15.59
CA THR A 1 -8.51 27.42 -15.00
C THR A 1 -9.56 26.44 -14.57
N THR A 2 -9.71 25.34 -15.29
CA THR A 2 -10.81 24.38 -15.10
C THR A 2 -10.36 23.32 -14.10
N THR A 3 -10.88 23.38 -12.88
CA THR A 3 -10.63 22.38 -11.83
C THR A 3 -11.50 21.16 -12.13
N THR A 4 -10.92 20.14 -12.77
CA THR A 4 -11.58 18.84 -12.92
C THR A 4 -11.43 18.09 -11.60
N ALA A 5 -12.49 18.05 -10.79
CA ALA A 5 -12.56 17.20 -9.61
C ALA A 5 -12.69 15.73 -10.08
N ILE A 6 -11.69 14.91 -9.75
CA ILE A 6 -11.73 13.47 -10.01
C ILE A 6 -12.35 12.81 -8.78
N VAL A 7 -13.54 12.24 -8.96
CA VAL A 7 -14.22 11.46 -7.93
C VAL A 7 -13.50 10.12 -7.83
N VAL A 8 -12.75 9.90 -6.75
CA VAL A 8 -12.27 8.57 -6.38
C VAL A 8 -13.49 7.81 -5.87
N THR A 9 -14.13 7.01 -6.72
CA THR A 9 -15.19 6.10 -6.26
C THR A 9 -14.52 4.90 -5.57
N PRO A 10 -14.96 4.51 -4.37
CA PRO A 10 -14.51 3.28 -3.74
C PRO A 10 -14.93 2.12 -4.65
N SER A 11 -13.95 1.41 -5.21
CA SER A 11 -14.22 0.28 -6.07
C SER A 11 -14.64 -0.90 -5.19
N THR A 12 -15.82 -1.46 -5.43
CA THR A 12 -16.30 -2.73 -4.86
C THR A 12 -15.57 -3.95 -5.44
N ALA A 13 -14.38 -3.74 -6.04
CA ALA A 13 -13.75 -4.72 -6.90
C ALA A 13 -13.25 -5.92 -6.09
N THR A 14 -13.72 -7.09 -6.50
CA THR A 14 -12.88 -8.28 -6.53
C THR A 14 -11.53 -7.90 -7.12
N CYS A 15 -10.42 -8.43 -6.59
CA CYS A 15 -9.05 -8.13 -7.00
C CYS A 15 -8.88 -8.31 -8.52
N SER A 16 -9.20 -7.27 -9.27
CA SER A 16 -9.33 -7.27 -10.71
C SER A 16 -8.61 -6.05 -11.21
N SER A 17 -7.60 -6.31 -12.03
CA SER A 17 -6.70 -5.30 -12.58
C SER A 17 -7.38 -4.37 -13.61
N THR A 18 -8.70 -4.43 -13.75
CA THR A 18 -9.48 -3.74 -14.79
C THR A 18 -9.88 -2.31 -14.43
N VAL A 19 -9.69 -1.87 -13.19
CA VAL A 19 -9.75 -0.42 -12.90
C VAL A 19 -8.37 0.13 -13.19
N ALA A 20 -8.15 0.51 -14.44
CA ALA A 20 -7.06 1.40 -14.82
C ALA A 20 -7.34 2.77 -14.18
N THR A 21 -7.15 2.87 -12.87
CA THR A 21 -7.02 4.16 -12.20
C THR A 21 -5.78 4.77 -12.81
N SER A 22 -5.95 5.76 -13.68
CA SER A 22 -4.84 6.50 -14.25
C SER A 22 -4.06 7.13 -13.10
N CYS A 23 -2.90 6.55 -12.82
CA CYS A 23 -1.99 6.98 -11.78
C CYS A 23 -1.32 8.29 -12.19
N THR A 24 -2.08 9.38 -12.15
CA THR A 24 -1.59 10.72 -12.43
C THR A 24 -1.14 11.36 -11.13
N THR A 25 0.14 11.70 -11.05
CA THR A 25 0.68 12.48 -9.94
C THR A 25 0.33 13.95 -10.13
N THR A 26 -0.27 14.57 -9.13
CA THR A 26 -0.18 16.02 -8.98
C THR A 26 1.16 16.32 -8.32
N THR A 27 1.94 17.24 -8.88
CA THR A 27 3.27 17.60 -8.38
C THR A 27 3.14 18.42 -7.08
N SER A 28 2.74 17.76 -5.99
CA SER A 28 2.92 18.23 -4.63
C SER A 28 4.07 17.45 -4.02
N ILE A 29 5.23 18.08 -3.93
CA ILE A 29 6.41 17.50 -3.31
C ILE A 29 6.24 17.47 -1.79
N VAL A 30 6.05 16.28 -1.20
CA VAL A 30 6.34 16.09 0.22
C VAL A 30 7.82 15.75 0.31
N SER A 31 8.64 16.73 0.68
CA SER A 31 10.09 16.54 0.77
C SER A 31 10.56 15.88 2.08
N THR A 32 9.67 15.26 2.87
CA THR A 32 9.96 14.80 4.24
C THR A 32 9.61 13.34 4.53
N CYS A 33 9.27 12.53 3.53
CA CYS A 33 9.04 11.11 3.77
C CYS A 33 10.31 10.42 4.29
N GLN A 34 10.14 9.46 5.19
CA GLN A 34 11.21 8.65 5.76
C GLN A 34 11.84 7.73 4.69
N SER A 35 13.02 7.18 4.99
CA SER A 35 13.76 6.34 4.05
C SER A 35 13.05 5.04 3.67
N TYR A 36 12.18 4.53 4.56
CA TYR A 36 11.33 3.36 4.35
C TYR A 36 9.98 3.70 3.67
N GLU A 37 9.70 4.98 3.41
CA GLU A 37 8.45 5.45 2.82
C GLU A 37 8.56 5.69 1.31
N VAL A 38 7.39 5.69 0.67
CA VAL A 38 7.19 6.11 -0.71
C VAL A 38 6.40 7.42 -0.69
N SER A 39 6.91 8.45 -1.37
CA SER A 39 6.19 9.70 -1.59
C SER A 39 5.31 9.60 -2.84
N TRP A 40 4.04 9.95 -2.73
CA TRP A 40 3.13 10.03 -3.86
C TRP A 40 2.02 11.05 -3.63
N ASN A 41 1.78 11.91 -4.62
CA ASN A 41 0.68 12.89 -4.64
C ASN A 41 0.50 13.71 -3.36
N GLY A 42 1.59 14.19 -2.74
CA GLY A 42 1.47 14.98 -1.51
C GLY A 42 1.35 14.16 -0.22
N HIS A 43 1.56 12.84 -0.25
CA HIS A 43 1.49 11.97 0.92
C HIS A 43 2.71 11.02 1.02
N CYS A 44 2.95 10.49 2.21
CA CYS A 44 3.95 9.45 2.47
C CYS A 44 3.26 8.13 2.80
N TYR A 45 3.77 7.04 2.24
CA TYR A 45 3.20 5.71 2.41
C TYR A 45 4.26 4.71 2.86
N TYR A 46 3.90 3.80 3.76
CA TYR A 46 4.78 2.72 4.20
C TYR A 46 4.06 1.38 4.32
N LEU A 47 4.86 0.33 4.42
CA LEU A 47 4.46 -1.02 4.76
C LEU A 47 4.93 -1.35 6.17
N ASP A 48 4.08 -2.01 6.96
CA ASP A 48 4.44 -2.42 8.33
C ASP A 48 3.76 -3.72 8.75
N GLY A 49 4.34 -4.46 9.69
CA GLY A 49 3.77 -5.69 10.28
C GLY A 49 2.76 -5.42 11.40
N SER A 50 2.02 -4.32 11.33
CA SER A 50 1.27 -3.72 12.44
C SER A 50 -0.19 -4.19 12.55
N SER A 51 -0.60 -5.21 11.79
CA SER A 51 -1.94 -5.84 11.91
C SER A 51 -3.10 -4.86 11.70
N GLY A 52 -3.03 -4.02 10.67
CA GLY A 52 -4.05 -3.03 10.34
C GLY A 52 -3.91 -1.69 11.09
N SER A 53 -2.95 -1.57 12.01
CA SER A 53 -2.72 -0.33 12.77
C SER A 53 -1.70 0.57 12.09
N CYS A 54 -1.97 1.87 12.02
CA CYS A 54 -1.02 2.85 11.49
C CYS A 54 -0.49 3.76 12.61
N ALA A 55 0.75 4.23 12.44
CA ALA A 55 1.35 5.24 13.29
C ALA A 55 0.51 6.54 13.31
N THR A 56 0.65 7.33 14.37
CA THR A 56 -0.04 8.62 14.50
C THR A 56 0.20 9.52 13.30
N GLY A 57 -0.87 10.08 12.75
CA GLY A 57 -0.82 10.90 11.53
C GLY A 57 -0.98 10.11 10.23
N TYR A 58 -1.14 8.79 10.32
CA TYR A 58 -1.37 7.90 9.18
C TYR A 58 -2.66 7.10 9.40
N SER A 59 -3.22 6.62 8.29
CA SER A 59 -4.37 5.72 8.26
C SER A 59 -4.18 4.64 7.19
N LEU A 60 -5.01 3.60 7.23
CA LEU A 60 -5.00 2.57 6.20
C LEU A 60 -5.24 3.22 4.83
N ALA A 61 -4.33 2.97 3.89
CA ALA A 61 -4.46 3.43 2.52
C ALA A 61 -5.15 2.35 1.66
N THR A 62 -5.71 2.73 0.52
CA THR A 62 -6.51 1.85 -0.34
C THR A 62 -5.66 1.06 -1.33
N ASN A 63 -6.19 -0.07 -1.81
CA ASN A 63 -5.70 -0.81 -2.96
C ASN A 63 -5.54 0.08 -4.19
N ALA A 64 -6.40 1.09 -4.39
CA ALA A 64 -6.29 2.01 -5.51
C ALA A 64 -4.98 2.80 -5.50
N ILE A 65 -4.52 3.26 -4.33
CA ILE A 65 -3.23 3.93 -4.18
C ILE A 65 -2.10 2.91 -4.37
N LEU A 66 -2.24 1.72 -3.77
CA LEU A 66 -1.24 0.66 -3.85
C LEU A 66 -1.01 0.19 -5.29
N THR A 67 -2.04 0.16 -6.13
CA THR A 67 -1.93 -0.07 -7.59
C THR A 67 -0.93 0.88 -8.23
N CYS A 68 -0.93 2.15 -7.83
CA CYS A 68 -0.09 3.18 -8.42
C CYS A 68 1.35 3.17 -7.92
N ILE A 69 1.56 2.82 -6.66
CA ILE A 69 2.84 3.03 -5.99
C ILE A 69 3.54 1.75 -5.55
N SER A 70 2.90 0.60 -5.74
CA SER A 70 3.40 -0.71 -5.31
C SER A 70 4.86 -0.93 -5.67
N THR A 71 5.24 -0.74 -6.93
CA THR A 71 6.61 -0.98 -7.41
C THR A 71 7.65 -0.06 -6.77
N LEU A 72 7.25 1.11 -6.26
CA LEU A 72 8.13 2.09 -5.61
C LEU A 72 8.60 1.63 -4.22
N PHE A 73 7.99 0.58 -3.66
CA PHE A 73 8.44 -0.05 -2.42
C PHE A 73 9.70 -0.92 -2.59
N ALA A 74 10.14 -1.20 -3.81
CA ALA A 74 11.43 -1.87 -4.02
C ALA A 74 12.57 -1.04 -3.38
N GLY A 75 13.44 -1.71 -2.62
CA GLY A 75 14.51 -1.05 -1.86
C GLY A 75 14.07 -0.40 -0.54
N ARG A 76 12.77 -0.37 -0.21
CA ARG A 76 12.26 0.06 1.10
C ARG A 76 12.28 -1.10 2.10
N THR A 77 11.94 -0.83 3.35
CA THR A 77 11.79 -1.86 4.41
C THR A 77 10.53 -1.56 5.21
N TYR A 78 10.18 -2.42 6.17
CA TYR A 78 9.12 -2.16 7.15
C TYR A 78 9.40 -0.89 7.95
N ALA A 79 8.35 -0.15 8.29
CA ALA A 79 8.47 1.04 9.11
C ALA A 79 8.96 0.72 10.53
N THR A 80 8.39 -0.30 11.18
CA THR A 80 8.71 -0.64 12.57
C THR A 80 8.82 -2.13 12.82
N THR A 81 7.89 -2.92 12.27
CA THR A 81 7.64 -4.31 12.61
C THR A 81 7.66 -5.14 11.35
N ILE A 82 8.42 -6.23 11.36
CA ILE A 82 8.42 -7.19 10.25
C ILE A 82 7.07 -7.92 10.26
N SER A 83 6.42 -7.98 9.10
CA SER A 83 5.16 -8.71 8.96
C SER A 83 5.35 -10.23 9.13
N GLY A 84 4.34 -10.92 9.64
CA GLY A 84 4.23 -12.38 9.64
C GLY A 84 3.36 -12.93 8.50
N ASN A 85 2.66 -12.05 7.77
CA ASN A 85 1.83 -12.40 6.63
C ASN A 85 2.23 -11.57 5.40
N CYS A 86 2.13 -12.17 4.22
CA CYS A 86 2.51 -11.57 2.96
C CYS A 86 1.36 -10.78 2.31
N CYS A 87 0.12 -10.96 2.75
CA CYS A 87 -1.04 -10.20 2.22
C CYS A 87 -1.14 -8.81 2.84
N VAL A 88 -1.34 -7.81 1.99
CA VAL A 88 -1.44 -6.41 2.38
C VAL A 88 -2.85 -6.09 2.81
N TRP A 89 -3.01 -5.75 4.08
CA TRP A 89 -4.20 -5.13 4.64
C TRP A 89 -4.24 -3.65 4.24
N THR A 90 -5.32 -3.29 3.56
CA THR A 90 -5.65 -1.94 3.09
C THR A 90 -6.98 -1.47 3.70
N ALA A 91 -7.39 -0.23 3.41
CA ALA A 91 -8.71 0.27 3.83
C ALA A 91 -9.90 -0.37 3.07
N ASP A 92 -9.63 -1.18 2.04
CA ASP A 92 -10.66 -1.83 1.25
C ASP A 92 -11.10 -3.17 1.87
N THR A 93 -12.21 -3.72 1.37
CA THR A 93 -12.81 -4.97 1.90
C THR A 93 -11.94 -6.22 1.69
N TYR A 94 -11.04 -6.20 0.71
CA TYR A 94 -10.27 -7.37 0.30
C TYR A 94 -8.78 -7.05 0.18
N GLU A 95 -7.96 -8.01 0.62
CA GLU A 95 -6.51 -8.01 0.43
C GLU A 95 -6.21 -8.51 -0.99
N CYS A 96 -5.82 -7.58 -1.85
CA CYS A 96 -5.54 -7.85 -3.27
C CYS A 96 -4.06 -7.88 -3.61
N TYR A 97 -3.24 -7.35 -2.72
CA TYR A 97 -1.81 -7.24 -2.92
C TYR A 97 -1.07 -8.12 -1.93
N GLY A 98 0.08 -8.62 -2.33
CA GLY A 98 0.97 -9.32 -1.43
C GLY A 98 2.42 -9.17 -1.82
N LEU A 99 3.30 -9.24 -0.83
CA LEU A 99 4.74 -9.31 -1.04
C LEU A 99 5.12 -10.74 -1.43
N ALA A 100 5.44 -10.96 -2.72
CA ALA A 100 5.85 -12.27 -3.23
C ALA A 100 7.22 -12.73 -2.70
N SER A 101 8.04 -11.79 -2.22
CA SER A 101 9.34 -12.04 -1.62
C SER A 101 9.56 -11.10 -0.42
N ASN A 102 10.37 -11.54 0.54
CA ASN A 102 10.78 -10.75 1.71
C ASN A 102 9.64 -10.28 2.65
N CYS A 103 8.44 -10.88 2.60
CA CYS A 103 7.30 -10.51 3.46
C CYS A 103 7.49 -10.79 4.96
N ASN A 104 8.35 -11.74 5.31
CA ASN A 104 8.54 -12.21 6.69
C ASN A 104 10.00 -12.09 7.14
N SER A 105 10.73 -11.16 6.52
CA SER A 105 12.16 -10.94 6.75
C SER A 105 12.44 -9.45 6.74
N ALA A 106 13.41 -8.98 7.50
CA ALA A 106 13.86 -7.59 7.41
C ALA A 106 14.21 -7.23 5.96
N GLY A 107 13.88 -6.00 5.56
CA GLY A 107 14.21 -5.49 4.23
C GLY A 107 15.71 -5.28 4.01
N PRO A 108 16.10 -4.75 2.84
CA PRO A 108 15.22 -4.12 1.86
C PRO A 108 14.36 -5.13 1.07
N PHE A 109 13.19 -4.69 0.64
CA PHE A 109 12.31 -5.44 -0.24
C PHE A 109 12.94 -5.58 -1.62
N THR A 110 13.00 -6.81 -2.13
CA THR A 110 13.45 -7.07 -3.52
C THR A 110 12.48 -6.47 -4.53
N SER A 111 11.19 -6.53 -4.24
CA SER A 111 10.11 -5.92 -5.01
C SER A 111 9.03 -5.39 -4.05
N GLY A 112 8.25 -4.41 -4.49
CA GLY A 112 7.05 -4.03 -3.75
C GLY A 112 5.91 -5.05 -3.86
N PRO A 113 4.78 -4.80 -3.17
CA PRO A 113 3.62 -5.69 -3.21
C PRO A 113 3.05 -5.82 -4.62
N THR A 114 2.71 -7.02 -5.06
CA THR A 114 2.12 -7.25 -6.38
C THR A 114 0.67 -7.68 -6.24
N LEU A 115 -0.17 -7.34 -7.22
CA LEU A 115 -1.54 -7.83 -7.29
C LEU A 115 -1.52 -9.37 -7.34
N GLY A 116 -2.28 -10.05 -6.47
CA GLY A 116 -2.24 -11.51 -6.35
C GLY A 116 -0.95 -12.08 -5.74
N GLY A 117 -0.01 -11.24 -5.32
CA GLY A 117 1.27 -11.66 -4.76
C GLY A 117 1.09 -12.56 -3.54
N ALA A 118 1.97 -13.55 -3.37
CA ALA A 118 1.87 -14.56 -2.30
C ALA A 118 0.50 -15.29 -2.20
N GLY A 119 -0.30 -15.30 -3.28
CA GLY A 119 -1.64 -15.89 -3.30
C GLY A 119 -2.75 -14.98 -2.77
N CYS A 120 -2.45 -13.70 -2.52
CA CYS A 120 -3.39 -12.73 -1.97
C CYS A 120 -4.34 -12.22 -3.06
N ASN A 121 -5.42 -12.97 -3.30
CA ASN A 121 -6.44 -12.67 -4.29
C ASN A 121 -7.83 -12.80 -3.66
N ASN A 122 -8.39 -11.68 -3.23
CA ASN A 122 -9.62 -11.60 -2.43
C ASN A 122 -9.47 -12.27 -1.06
N ALA A 123 -8.28 -12.17 -0.46
CA ALA A 123 -8.07 -12.66 0.88
C ALA A 123 -8.72 -11.70 1.91
N GLN A 124 -9.06 -12.25 3.07
CA GLN A 124 -9.55 -11.53 4.26
C GLN A 124 -8.81 -12.02 5.51
N ASN A 125 -7.53 -12.29 5.35
CA ASN A 125 -6.73 -12.94 6.37
C ASN A 125 -6.20 -11.89 7.34
N HIS A 126 -7.09 -11.30 8.13
CA HIS A 126 -6.79 -10.25 9.11
C HIS A 126 -6.16 -10.83 10.39
N ASN A 127 -4.96 -11.38 10.25
CA ASN A 127 -4.27 -12.10 11.31
C ASN A 127 -3.32 -11.19 12.11
N ALA A 128 -2.86 -11.68 13.26
CA ALA A 128 -1.78 -11.03 13.99
C ALA A 128 -0.49 -11.00 13.15
N GLY A 129 0.19 -9.86 13.13
CA GLY A 129 1.37 -9.59 12.31
C GLY A 129 1.05 -9.35 10.84
N GLN A 130 -0.18 -8.92 10.48
CA GLN A 130 -0.52 -8.66 9.08
C GLN A 130 0.30 -7.51 8.48
N LEU A 131 0.71 -7.68 7.23
CA LEU A 131 1.31 -6.62 6.44
C LEU A 131 0.27 -5.54 6.21
N THR A 132 0.59 -4.32 6.60
CA THR A 132 -0.33 -3.19 6.69
C THR A 132 0.17 -2.09 5.79
N PHE A 133 -0.72 -1.52 4.98
CA PHE A 133 -0.39 -0.40 4.11
C PHE A 133 -1.00 0.89 4.66
N CYS A 134 -0.11 1.80 5.06
CA CYS A 134 -0.48 3.06 5.69
C CYS A 134 -0.09 4.24 4.79
N GLY A 135 -0.92 5.28 4.80
CA GLY A 135 -0.68 6.56 4.15
C GLY A 135 -0.87 7.72 5.12
N SER A 136 -0.09 8.79 4.97
CA SER A 136 -0.24 10.00 5.78
C SER A 136 -1.58 10.67 5.51
N ASN A 137 -2.24 11.16 6.55
CA ASN A 137 -3.53 11.88 6.46
C ASN A 137 -3.40 13.22 5.73
#